data_AF-A0A8S1L7L1-F1
#
_entry.id   AF-A0A8S1L7L1-F1
#
_cell.length_a   1.000
_cell.length_b   1.000
_cell.length_c   1.000
_cell.angle_alpha   90.00
_cell.angle_beta   90.00
_cell.angle_gamma   90.00
#
_symmetry.space_group_name_H-M   'P 1'
#
loop_
_entity.id
_entity.type
_entity.pdbx_description
1 polymer ?
#
loop_
_entity_poly.entity_id
_entity_poly.type
_entity_poly.pdbx_seq_one_letter_code
_entity_poly.pdbx_strand_id
1 'polypeptide(L)'
;MNLRIFDKTKSASRRLKSPRIFKTEGNYQQQPRENKNDNQNKPKSFINGKSGLGKRDYSENQSQITQKRLIVNSYSQQTRQQQQQSNHTHTKYNTFLDSILKLSKSKEMNRVPIRNRKQMWHNYVNPESSIPERRVQSQINILKTDETYNKNRSTASLCSLESQDTFQFNLKYIHKTRQGQIANNPSKVNQDIFYCQTNFIENFHLFFVCDGHGQNGHLVSNFIQTNLPNNIQKDKLQLLSHQIKETLQKSIQNTSINVNKQSFDTNFSGSTLNGILLQENGKIHSFNVGDSRTVIGKYNGYGSKFKPYQLSIDHKLTIKKEQYRVISSGGKVDTFYDQNGNSIGPMRVWVNGTQYPGLAMSRSLGDQVAQSIGVSSVPDIIEYQLGLNDKFIIIASDGVWEFLDNQIVVDIIGKYYQQNNIEGASEELMRVAYRMWTIDDDSVIDDITFIIIFIQNQ
;
A
#
# COMPACT_ATOMS: atom_id res chain seq x y z
N MET A 1 -32.61 37.29 -44.72
CA MET A 1 -32.22 36.41 -45.85
C MET A 1 -32.05 35.01 -45.28
N ASN A 2 -33.06 34.13 -45.34
CA ASN A 2 -33.32 33.16 -46.43
C ASN A 2 -32.07 32.30 -46.70
N LEU A 3 -32.00 30.97 -46.47
CA LEU A 3 -32.93 29.91 -46.85
C LEU A 3 -32.74 28.61 -46.01
N ARG A 4 -33.85 27.90 -45.77
CA ARG A 4 -33.93 26.44 -45.58
C ARG A 4 -33.88 25.74 -46.95
N ILE A 5 -33.55 24.44 -47.00
CA ILE A 5 -34.37 23.33 -47.58
C ILE A 5 -33.54 22.05 -47.85
N PHE A 6 -33.97 20.92 -47.22
CA PHE A 6 -34.11 19.51 -47.68
C PHE A 6 -32.94 18.77 -48.38
N ASP A 7 -32.78 17.43 -48.38
CA ASP A 7 -33.34 16.22 -47.72
C ASP A 7 -32.75 15.00 -48.46
N LYS A 8 -32.92 13.80 -47.88
CA LYS A 8 -33.01 12.46 -48.50
C LYS A 8 -31.80 11.50 -48.69
N THR A 9 -32.02 10.33 -48.07
CA THR A 9 -31.80 8.92 -48.52
C THR A 9 -30.41 8.29 -48.35
N LYS A 10 -30.21 6.99 -48.08
CA LYS A 10 -30.91 5.82 -47.48
C LYS A 10 -29.90 4.65 -47.55
N SER A 11 -29.92 3.70 -46.58
CA SER A 11 -29.29 2.34 -46.62
C SER A 11 -27.75 2.29 -46.52
N ALA A 12 -27.07 1.30 -45.93
CA ALA A 12 -27.42 -0.09 -45.62
C ALA A 12 -26.63 -0.64 -44.42
N SER A 13 -27.25 -1.62 -43.75
CA SER A 13 -26.73 -2.48 -42.70
C SER A 13 -25.57 -3.37 -43.14
N ARG A 14 -24.54 -3.54 -42.29
CA ARG A 14 -23.72 -4.76 -42.26
C ARG A 14 -23.41 -5.20 -40.83
N ARG A 15 -24.08 -6.29 -40.43
CA ARG A 15 -23.73 -7.18 -39.31
C ARG A 15 -22.37 -7.84 -39.60
N LEU A 16 -21.46 -7.84 -38.63
CA LEU A 16 -20.31 -8.75 -38.61
C LEU A 16 -20.59 -9.93 -37.67
N LYS A 17 -20.21 -11.11 -38.16
CA LYS A 17 -20.63 -12.45 -37.74
C LYS A 17 -19.80 -12.97 -36.57
N SER A 18 -20.49 -13.69 -35.69
CA SER A 18 -19.96 -14.62 -34.69
C SER A 18 -19.13 -15.76 -35.32
N PRO A 19 -18.06 -16.27 -34.67
CA PRO A 19 -17.29 -17.39 -35.19
C PRO A 19 -18.00 -18.73 -34.95
N ARG A 20 -18.04 -19.55 -36.00
CA ARG A 20 -18.60 -20.91 -36.00
C ARG A 20 -17.56 -21.94 -35.57
N ILE A 21 -18.05 -22.80 -34.69
CA ILE A 21 -17.68 -24.18 -34.37
C ILE A 21 -17.31 -24.98 -35.63
N PHE A 22 -16.18 -25.70 -35.59
CA PHE A 22 -15.93 -26.84 -36.47
C PHE A 22 -16.03 -28.14 -35.67
N LYS A 23 -16.99 -28.97 -36.07
CA LYS A 23 -17.09 -30.40 -35.74
C LYS A 23 -16.32 -31.19 -36.80
N THR A 24 -15.60 -32.22 -36.37
CA THR A 24 -15.27 -33.39 -37.21
C THR A 24 -15.60 -34.64 -36.41
N GLU A 25 -16.47 -35.49 -36.96
CA GLU A 25 -16.84 -36.82 -36.47
C GLU A 25 -16.22 -37.91 -37.36
N GLY A 26 -16.00 -39.09 -36.77
CA GLY A 26 -15.67 -40.38 -37.41
C GLY A 26 -14.21 -40.79 -37.18
N ASN A 27 -13.83 -41.91 -36.55
CA ASN A 27 -14.53 -43.15 -36.24
C ASN A 27 -13.94 -43.81 -34.99
N TYR A 28 -14.80 -44.45 -34.18
CA TYR A 28 -14.44 -45.39 -33.12
C TYR A 28 -14.37 -46.81 -33.71
N GLN A 29 -13.24 -47.50 -33.52
CA GLN A 29 -13.20 -48.97 -33.46
C GLN A 29 -12.29 -49.42 -32.31
N GLN A 30 -12.67 -50.56 -31.76
CA GLN A 30 -12.31 -51.09 -30.44
C GLN A 30 -10.90 -51.70 -30.37
N GLN A 31 -10.32 -51.62 -29.16
CA GLN A 31 -9.31 -52.45 -28.46
C GLN A 31 -8.77 -53.75 -29.12
N PRO A 32 -7.55 -54.23 -28.78
CA PRO A 32 -7.11 -54.41 -27.40
C PRO A 32 -5.62 -54.19 -27.03
N ARG A 33 -5.44 -54.19 -25.70
CA ARG A 33 -4.20 -54.22 -24.92
C ARG A 33 -3.36 -55.46 -25.24
N GLU A 34 -2.04 -55.28 -25.37
CA GLU A 34 -1.06 -56.30 -24.99
C GLU A 34 0.14 -55.66 -24.28
N ASN A 35 0.49 -56.26 -23.14
CA ASN A 35 1.74 -56.08 -22.41
C ASN A 35 2.90 -56.71 -23.19
N LYS A 36 4.11 -56.13 -23.11
CA LYS A 36 5.34 -56.88 -22.76
C LYS A 36 6.55 -55.94 -22.62
N ASN A 37 7.30 -56.21 -21.55
CA ASN A 37 8.68 -55.79 -21.31
C ASN A 37 9.58 -56.29 -22.45
N ASP A 38 10.68 -55.58 -22.75
CA ASP A 38 12.02 -56.12 -22.55
C ASP A 38 13.15 -55.12 -22.85
N ASN A 39 14.18 -55.21 -22.01
CA ASN A 39 15.51 -54.61 -22.17
C ASN A 39 16.21 -55.13 -23.43
N GLN A 40 17.08 -54.32 -24.06
CA GLN A 40 18.54 -54.60 -24.18
C GLN A 40 19.29 -53.63 -25.12
N ASN A 41 20.61 -53.60 -24.87
CA ASN A 41 21.69 -52.77 -25.39
C ASN A 41 21.96 -52.82 -26.92
N LYS A 42 22.36 -51.64 -27.49
CA LYS A 42 23.44 -51.27 -28.49
C LYS A 42 24.00 -52.34 -29.49
N PRO A 43 24.65 -51.99 -30.66
CA PRO A 43 25.26 -50.70 -31.07
C PRO A 43 25.18 -50.27 -32.59
N LYS A 44 25.61 -49.02 -32.84
CA LYS A 44 26.30 -48.40 -34.01
C LYS A 44 26.09 -48.91 -35.46
N SER A 45 25.72 -47.97 -36.35
CA SER A 45 26.31 -47.84 -37.69
C SER A 45 26.23 -46.41 -38.23
N PHE A 46 27.35 -45.93 -38.79
CA PHE A 46 27.57 -44.66 -39.50
C PHE A 46 26.86 -44.65 -40.87
N ILE A 47 26.21 -43.55 -41.26
CA ILE A 47 26.16 -43.05 -42.65
C ILE A 47 26.14 -41.51 -42.63
N ASN A 48 27.04 -40.91 -43.41
CA ASN A 48 27.17 -39.48 -43.71
C ASN A 48 26.04 -38.99 -44.63
N GLY A 49 25.54 -37.77 -44.39
CA GLY A 49 24.69 -37.05 -45.34
C GLY A 49 24.53 -35.58 -44.93
N LYS A 50 25.26 -34.68 -45.60
CA LYS A 50 25.13 -33.22 -45.46
C LYS A 50 23.84 -32.73 -46.11
N SER A 51 23.08 -31.91 -45.40
CA SER A 51 22.51 -30.65 -45.93
C SER A 51 22.02 -29.80 -44.76
N GLY A 52 22.55 -28.58 -44.65
CA GLY A 52 22.18 -27.62 -43.64
C GLY A 52 20.94 -26.84 -44.05
N LEU A 53 20.14 -26.46 -43.05
CA LEU A 53 19.39 -25.20 -42.89
C LEU A 53 18.47 -25.33 -41.67
N GLY A 54 18.54 -24.38 -40.73
CA GLY A 54 17.51 -24.20 -39.69
C GLY A 54 17.79 -24.79 -38.30
N LYS A 55 18.87 -24.37 -37.63
CA LYS A 55 19.00 -24.51 -36.16
C LYS A 55 19.73 -23.30 -35.56
N ARG A 56 19.01 -22.20 -35.37
CA ARG A 56 19.41 -21.11 -34.45
C ARG A 56 18.30 -20.63 -33.50
N ASP A 57 17.03 -20.91 -33.79
CA ASP A 57 15.91 -20.38 -32.97
C ASP A 57 15.38 -21.31 -31.86
N TYR A 58 15.91 -22.53 -31.72
CA TYR A 58 15.45 -23.48 -30.69
C TYR A 58 16.33 -23.53 -29.43
N SER A 59 17.58 -23.06 -29.49
CA SER A 59 18.48 -23.03 -28.32
C SER A 59 18.34 -21.76 -27.47
N GLU A 60 17.92 -20.64 -28.06
CA GLU A 60 17.69 -19.38 -27.31
C GLU A 60 16.40 -19.43 -26.47
N ASN A 61 15.36 -20.12 -26.94
CA ASN A 61 14.15 -20.30 -26.14
C ASN A 61 14.37 -21.26 -24.95
N GLN A 62 15.19 -22.31 -25.11
CA GLN A 62 15.51 -23.21 -23.99
C GLN A 62 16.46 -22.56 -22.97
N SER A 63 17.40 -21.72 -23.39
CA SER A 63 18.27 -20.99 -22.46
C SER A 63 17.50 -19.94 -21.64
N GLN A 64 16.56 -19.21 -22.26
CA GLN A 64 15.68 -18.28 -21.55
C GLN A 64 14.70 -18.97 -20.59
N ILE A 65 14.11 -20.11 -20.98
CA ILE A 65 13.24 -20.90 -20.10
C ILE A 65 14.03 -21.49 -18.92
N THR A 66 15.28 -21.90 -19.15
CA THR A 66 16.15 -22.44 -18.09
C THR A 66 16.62 -21.34 -17.14
N GLN A 67 16.97 -20.15 -17.64
CA GLN A 67 17.26 -18.99 -16.81
C GLN A 67 16.04 -18.55 -15.98
N LYS A 68 14.84 -18.50 -16.58
CA LYS A 68 13.60 -18.22 -15.85
C LYS A 68 13.31 -19.26 -14.76
N ARG A 69 13.54 -20.56 -15.03
CA ARG A 69 13.40 -21.62 -14.00
C ARG A 69 14.45 -21.53 -12.90
N LEU A 70 15.69 -21.15 -13.21
CA LEU A 70 16.75 -20.96 -12.22
C LEU A 70 16.45 -19.77 -11.30
N ILE A 71 15.95 -18.66 -11.87
CA ILE A 71 15.51 -17.48 -11.12
C ILE A 71 14.30 -17.83 -10.22
N VAL A 72 13.30 -18.54 -10.74
CA VAL A 72 12.14 -19.00 -9.94
C VAL A 72 12.58 -19.93 -8.80
N ASN A 73 13.56 -20.81 -9.04
CA ASN A 73 14.11 -21.68 -8.01
C ASN A 73 14.89 -20.90 -6.94
N SER A 74 15.69 -19.89 -7.31
CA SER A 74 16.41 -19.05 -6.32
C SER A 74 15.45 -18.20 -5.47
N TYR A 75 14.38 -17.66 -6.06
CA TYR A 75 13.33 -16.97 -5.30
C TYR A 75 12.62 -17.91 -4.34
N SER A 76 12.24 -19.11 -4.80
CA SER A 76 11.59 -20.12 -3.94
C SER A 76 12.46 -20.53 -2.74
N GLN A 77 13.79 -20.49 -2.88
CA GLN A 77 14.72 -20.75 -1.79
C GLN A 77 14.88 -19.54 -0.85
N GLN A 78 14.91 -18.31 -1.37
CA GLN A 78 14.89 -17.09 -0.54
C GLN A 78 13.61 -16.99 0.30
N THR A 79 12.45 -17.35 -0.26
CA THR A 79 11.17 -17.31 0.47
C THR A 79 11.05 -18.41 1.55
N ARG A 80 11.76 -19.54 1.39
CA ARG A 80 11.84 -20.61 2.40
C ARG A 80 12.77 -20.25 3.57
N GLN A 81 13.76 -19.39 3.37
CA GLN A 81 14.72 -19.00 4.42
C GLN A 81 14.14 -17.97 5.42
N GLN A 82 13.03 -17.32 5.10
CA GLN A 82 12.32 -16.38 6.00
C GLN A 82 11.40 -17.08 7.03
N GLN A 83 11.62 -18.36 7.35
CA GLN A 83 10.69 -19.17 8.14
C GLN A 83 11.40 -19.89 9.29
N GLN A 84 11.12 -19.48 10.54
CA GLN A 84 10.93 -20.41 11.67
C GLN A 84 10.39 -19.70 12.94
N GLN A 85 9.17 -20.11 13.34
CA GLN A 85 8.60 -20.16 14.71
C GLN A 85 7.92 -18.90 15.29
N SER A 86 6.58 -18.87 15.24
CA SER A 86 5.75 -18.01 16.11
C SER A 86 4.70 -18.81 16.89
N ASN A 87 4.87 -18.82 18.21
CA ASN A 87 3.83 -19.11 19.23
C ASN A 87 4.27 -18.68 20.65
N HIS A 88 5.53 -18.24 20.83
CA HIS A 88 6.04 -17.60 22.06
C HIS A 88 6.23 -16.06 21.95
N THR A 89 5.91 -15.49 20.78
CA THR A 89 6.21 -14.11 20.36
C THR A 89 5.24 -13.09 20.97
N HIS A 90 3.93 -13.39 21.02
CA HIS A 90 2.90 -12.47 21.51
C HIS A 90 3.04 -12.08 22.99
N THR A 91 3.51 -12.97 23.87
CA THR A 91 3.63 -12.67 25.31
C THR A 91 4.83 -11.76 25.62
N LYS A 92 5.96 -11.95 24.91
CA LYS A 92 7.16 -11.10 25.06
C LYS A 92 6.90 -9.68 24.55
N TYR A 93 6.27 -9.57 23.37
CA TYR A 93 5.85 -8.31 22.77
C TYR A 93 4.97 -7.47 23.72
N ASN A 94 3.90 -8.06 24.24
CA ASN A 94 2.98 -7.37 25.15
C ASN A 94 3.66 -6.94 26.46
N THR A 95 4.57 -7.76 27.01
CA THR A 95 5.30 -7.44 28.24
C THR A 95 6.26 -6.26 28.04
N PHE A 96 6.93 -6.19 26.90
CA PHE A 96 7.81 -5.08 26.57
C PHE A 96 7.04 -3.78 26.32
N LEU A 97 5.97 -3.82 25.51
CA LEU A 97 5.13 -2.65 25.28
C LEU A 97 4.52 -2.13 26.59
N ASP A 98 4.06 -3.03 27.47
CA ASP A 98 3.63 -2.68 28.81
C ASP A 98 4.75 -2.03 29.63
N SER A 99 6.01 -2.43 29.46
CA SER A 99 7.14 -1.79 30.16
C SER A 99 7.38 -0.36 29.68
N ILE A 100 7.29 -0.10 28.36
CA ILE A 100 7.38 1.25 27.79
C ILE A 100 6.20 2.12 28.25
N LEU A 101 4.98 1.57 28.22
CA LEU A 101 3.76 2.25 28.65
C LEU A 101 3.68 2.44 30.18
N LYS A 102 4.37 1.61 30.97
CA LYS A 102 4.51 1.80 32.43
C LYS A 102 5.56 2.86 32.75
N LEU A 103 6.66 2.92 32.01
CA LEU A 103 7.66 3.98 32.11
C LEU A 103 7.06 5.35 31.73
N SER A 104 6.01 5.39 30.90
CA SER A 104 5.26 6.63 30.60
C SER A 104 4.23 7.02 31.68
N LYS A 105 3.84 6.09 32.57
CA LYS A 105 2.87 6.30 33.65
C LYS A 105 3.50 6.42 35.04
N SER A 106 4.81 6.23 35.17
CA SER A 106 5.50 6.30 36.47
C SER A 106 5.94 7.72 36.84
N LYS A 107 4.99 8.66 36.81
CA LYS A 107 4.86 9.77 37.76
C LYS A 107 3.34 10.01 37.87
N GLU A 108 2.78 9.73 39.04
CA GLU A 108 1.34 9.72 39.37
C GLU A 108 0.56 8.45 39.00
N MET A 109 0.55 7.48 39.93
CA MET A 109 -0.66 6.77 40.40
C MET A 109 -0.24 5.67 41.38
N ASN A 110 0.12 6.07 42.60
CA ASN A 110 0.00 5.18 43.74
C ASN A 110 -1.46 5.22 44.22
N ARG A 111 -2.01 4.03 44.52
CA ARG A 111 -3.32 3.70 45.15
C ARG A 111 -4.47 3.38 44.19
N VAL A 112 -4.64 2.08 43.84
CA VAL A 112 -5.89 1.27 43.92
C VAL A 112 -5.53 -0.24 43.75
N PRO A 113 -6.08 -1.20 44.53
CA PRO A 113 -5.72 -2.63 44.46
C PRO A 113 -6.17 -3.40 43.21
N ILE A 114 -5.43 -4.46 42.87
CA ILE A 114 -5.41 -5.20 41.59
C ILE A 114 -6.59 -6.17 41.34
N ARG A 115 -7.52 -6.37 42.27
CA ARG A 115 -8.66 -7.28 42.06
C ARG A 115 -9.87 -6.53 41.49
N ASN A 116 -9.97 -6.47 40.15
CA ASN A 116 -11.22 -6.44 39.35
C ASN A 116 -11.02 -6.08 37.85
N ARG A 117 -9.83 -6.26 37.26
CA ARG A 117 -9.63 -5.99 35.82
C ARG A 117 -10.24 -7.02 34.86
N LYS A 118 -10.59 -8.22 35.34
CA LYS A 118 -11.23 -9.26 34.51
C LYS A 118 -12.72 -9.00 34.27
N GLN A 119 -13.38 -8.28 35.17
CA GLN A 119 -14.83 -8.04 35.10
C GLN A 119 -15.21 -6.81 34.26
N MET A 120 -14.30 -5.83 34.11
CA MET A 120 -14.52 -4.66 33.24
C MET A 120 -14.33 -4.98 31.74
N TRP A 121 -13.48 -5.95 31.40
CA TRP A 121 -13.22 -6.29 29.99
C TRP A 121 -14.35 -7.09 29.35
N HIS A 122 -15.06 -7.94 30.12
CA HIS A 122 -16.20 -8.72 29.59
C HIS A 122 -17.40 -7.85 29.19
N ASN A 123 -17.61 -6.69 29.82
CA ASN A 123 -18.73 -5.80 29.50
C ASN A 123 -18.44 -4.82 28.36
N TYR A 124 -17.22 -4.78 27.82
CA TYR A 124 -16.85 -3.87 26.72
C TYR A 124 -16.79 -4.56 25.35
N VAL A 125 -16.89 -5.90 25.30
CA VAL A 125 -16.64 -6.69 24.08
C VAL A 125 -17.91 -7.37 23.51
N ASN A 126 -19.05 -7.33 24.20
CA ASN A 126 -20.33 -7.84 23.68
C ASN A 126 -21.50 -6.88 23.98
N PRO A 127 -21.97 -6.06 23.02
CA PRO A 127 -23.20 -5.29 23.16
C PRO A 127 -24.43 -5.96 22.52
N GLU A 128 -24.43 -7.29 22.33
CA GLU A 128 -25.64 -8.03 21.93
C GLU A 128 -25.97 -9.15 22.91
N SER A 129 -26.76 -8.80 23.92
CA SER A 129 -27.88 -9.64 24.40
C SER A 129 -28.63 -8.90 25.51
N SER A 130 -29.96 -8.90 25.39
CA SER A 130 -30.97 -8.40 26.34
C SER A 130 -31.25 -6.89 26.37
N ILE A 131 -32.13 -6.44 25.48
CA ILE A 131 -33.07 -5.34 25.79
C ILE A 131 -34.49 -5.93 25.73
N PRO A 132 -35.27 -5.90 26.81
CA PRO A 132 -36.70 -6.17 26.76
C PRO A 132 -37.46 -4.95 26.20
N GLU A 133 -38.47 -5.24 25.39
CA GLU A 133 -39.44 -4.29 24.85
C GLU A 133 -40.08 -3.39 25.91
N ARG A 134 -40.24 -2.09 25.60
CA ARG A 134 -41.52 -1.35 25.80
C ARG A 134 -41.53 0.03 25.13
N ARG A 135 -42.48 0.16 24.20
CA ARG A 135 -43.27 1.32 23.75
C ARG A 135 -43.02 2.65 24.47
N VAL A 136 -42.87 3.74 23.70
CA VAL A 136 -43.82 4.88 23.70
C VAL A 136 -43.93 5.46 22.28
N GLN A 137 -45.19 5.56 21.83
CA GLN A 137 -45.69 6.12 20.57
C GLN A 137 -45.85 7.65 20.68
N SER A 138 -45.95 8.32 19.52
CA SER A 138 -46.49 9.68 19.27
C SER A 138 -45.45 10.81 19.32
N GLN A 139 -45.36 11.78 18.39
CA GLN A 139 -46.38 12.35 17.50
C GLN A 139 -45.82 12.76 16.13
N ILE A 140 -46.73 12.71 15.16
CA ILE A 140 -46.66 13.10 13.76
C ILE A 140 -47.21 14.53 13.61
N ASN A 141 -46.71 15.26 12.59
CA ASN A 141 -47.24 16.49 11.96
C ASN A 141 -47.13 17.82 12.72
N ILE A 142 -46.48 18.80 12.10
CA ILE A 142 -47.08 20.09 11.73
C ILE A 142 -46.57 20.48 10.33
N LEU A 143 -47.53 20.77 9.46
CA LEU A 143 -47.49 21.18 8.06
C LEU A 143 -46.95 22.61 7.87
N LYS A 144 -46.20 22.87 6.79
CA LYS A 144 -46.56 23.74 5.64
C LYS A 144 -47.36 25.01 5.96
N THR A 145 -46.75 26.16 5.65
CA THR A 145 -47.32 27.45 5.17
C THR A 145 -46.10 28.35 4.89
N ASP A 146 -45.95 29.21 3.88
CA ASP A 146 -46.74 29.60 2.71
C ASP A 146 -45.78 30.39 1.78
N GLU A 147 -46.01 30.30 0.47
CA GLU A 147 -45.44 31.21 -0.52
C GLU A 147 -46.23 32.54 -0.50
N THR A 148 -45.55 33.70 -0.49
CA THR A 148 -46.03 34.93 -1.15
C THR A 148 -44.88 35.90 -1.49
N TYR A 149 -44.65 36.02 -2.80
CA TYR A 149 -44.38 37.23 -3.59
C TYR A 149 -43.88 38.53 -2.91
N ASN A 150 -42.70 39.03 -3.29
CA ASN A 150 -42.52 40.47 -3.56
C ASN A 150 -41.35 40.80 -4.50
N LYS A 151 -41.62 41.70 -5.45
CA LYS A 151 -40.73 42.22 -6.51
C LYS A 151 -39.78 43.31 -5.98
N ASN A 152 -38.60 43.40 -6.63
CA ASN A 152 -37.73 44.56 -6.80
C ASN A 152 -37.18 45.26 -5.54
N ARG A 153 -35.91 44.98 -5.23
CA ARG A 153 -34.97 46.00 -4.73
C ARG A 153 -33.56 45.66 -5.22
N SER A 154 -33.00 46.56 -6.02
CA SER A 154 -31.56 46.64 -6.22
C SER A 154 -30.92 46.97 -4.88
N THR A 155 -30.18 46.01 -4.32
CA THR A 155 -29.24 46.26 -3.22
C THR A 155 -27.89 45.78 -3.70
N ALA A 156 -26.99 46.72 -4.00
CA ALA A 156 -25.58 46.42 -4.10
C ALA A 156 -25.14 45.79 -2.77
N SER A 157 -24.82 44.50 -2.82
CA SER A 157 -24.09 43.85 -1.73
C SER A 157 -22.62 44.10 -2.04
N LEU A 158 -22.01 45.00 -1.27
CA LEU A 158 -20.57 45.00 -1.07
C LEU A 158 -20.25 43.67 -0.41
N CYS A 159 -19.95 42.66 -1.22
CA CYS A 159 -19.44 41.39 -0.72
C CYS A 159 -17.99 41.64 -0.34
N SER A 160 -17.78 42.09 0.90
CA SER A 160 -16.49 41.90 1.54
C SER A 160 -16.27 40.40 1.59
N LEU A 161 -15.39 39.90 0.72
CA LEU A 161 -14.70 38.63 0.96
C LEU A 161 -14.05 38.79 2.32
N GLU A 162 -14.70 38.30 3.37
CA GLU A 162 -14.04 37.98 4.61
C GLU A 162 -12.87 37.09 4.20
N SER A 163 -11.66 37.62 4.32
CA SER A 163 -10.45 36.83 4.23
C SER A 163 -10.63 35.71 5.23
N GLN A 164 -10.87 34.49 4.75
CA GLN A 164 -10.78 33.30 5.57
C GLN A 164 -9.44 33.40 6.28
N ASP A 165 -9.46 33.49 7.61
CA ASP A 165 -8.26 33.47 8.43
C ASP A 165 -7.36 32.36 7.89
N THR A 166 -6.27 32.76 7.25
CA THR A 166 -5.40 31.80 6.59
C THR A 166 -4.80 30.96 7.71
N PHE A 167 -5.09 29.65 7.70
CA PHE A 167 -4.53 28.72 8.66
C PHE A 167 -3.00 28.73 8.51
N GLN A 168 -2.31 29.52 9.32
CA GLN A 168 -0.86 29.69 9.27
C GLN A 168 -0.19 28.69 10.21
N PHE A 169 0.79 27.96 9.69
CA PHE A 169 1.58 27.01 10.44
C PHE A 169 3.02 27.01 9.96
N ASN A 170 3.93 26.69 10.87
CA ASN A 170 5.31 26.38 10.58
C ASN A 170 5.51 24.87 10.59
N LEU A 171 6.33 24.38 9.65
CA LEU A 171 6.72 22.98 9.55
C LEU A 171 8.14 22.80 10.09
N LYS A 172 8.30 21.96 11.10
CA LYS A 172 9.60 21.39 11.48
C LYS A 172 9.56 19.91 11.13
N TYR A 173 10.45 19.41 10.30
CA TYR A 173 10.46 18.00 9.92
C TYR A 173 11.84 17.36 10.08
N ILE A 174 11.84 16.04 10.29
CA ILE A 174 13.03 15.20 10.31
C ILE A 174 12.68 13.87 9.64
N HIS A 175 13.67 13.25 9.03
CA HIS A 175 13.54 11.92 8.46
C HIS A 175 14.68 11.05 8.95
N LYS A 176 14.46 9.74 9.00
CA LYS A 176 15.51 8.75 9.23
C LYS A 176 15.25 7.53 8.37
N THR A 177 16.35 6.91 7.96
CA THR A 177 16.34 5.58 7.37
C THR A 177 17.44 4.76 8.03
N ARG A 178 17.17 3.48 8.25
CA ARG A 178 18.15 2.52 8.74
C ARG A 178 18.05 1.26 7.91
N GLN A 179 19.19 0.83 7.39
CA GLN A 179 19.32 -0.45 6.73
C GLN A 179 19.01 -1.58 7.72
N GLY A 180 18.16 -2.50 7.29
CA GLY A 180 17.87 -3.76 7.93
C GLY A 180 19.03 -4.75 7.83
N GLN A 181 18.76 -5.97 8.27
CA GLN A 181 19.75 -7.04 8.34
C GLN A 181 19.10 -8.37 8.01
N ILE A 182 19.78 -9.20 7.23
CA ILE A 182 19.38 -10.59 7.02
C ILE A 182 20.59 -11.46 7.36
N ALA A 183 20.45 -12.47 8.23
CA ALA A 183 21.58 -13.28 8.71
C ALA A 183 22.38 -13.92 7.56
N ASN A 184 21.68 -14.35 6.50
CA ASN A 184 22.29 -14.97 5.32
C ASN A 184 22.71 -13.95 4.24
N ASN A 185 22.51 -12.64 4.47
CA ASN A 185 22.91 -11.58 3.56
C ASN A 185 23.42 -10.35 4.35
N PRO A 186 24.65 -10.40 4.87
CA PRO A 186 25.25 -9.27 5.60
C PRO A 186 25.44 -8.03 4.72
N SER A 187 25.43 -8.20 3.40
CA SER A 187 25.50 -7.12 2.40
C SER A 187 24.13 -6.66 1.90
N LYS A 188 23.04 -6.90 2.66
CA LYS A 188 21.70 -6.36 2.32
C LYS A 188 21.83 -4.87 2.00
N VAL A 189 21.29 -4.44 0.87
CA VAL A 189 21.22 -3.01 0.54
C VAL A 189 19.94 -2.45 1.15
N ASN A 190 20.01 -1.24 1.70
CA ASN A 190 18.82 -0.52 2.12
C ASN A 190 17.98 -0.19 0.88
N GLN A 191 16.76 -0.71 0.82
CA GLN A 191 15.87 -0.54 -0.31
C GLN A 191 14.80 0.53 -0.04
N ASP A 192 14.65 0.95 1.20
CA ASP A 192 13.83 2.11 1.55
C ASP A 192 14.46 3.41 1.06
N ILE A 193 13.60 4.38 0.72
CA ILE A 193 14.01 5.76 0.50
C ILE A 193 12.92 6.74 0.90
N PHE A 194 13.30 8.00 1.08
CA PHE A 194 12.37 9.08 1.41
C PHE A 194 12.64 10.30 0.52
N TYR A 195 11.67 11.19 0.44
CA TYR A 195 11.79 12.50 -0.19
C TYR A 195 11.12 13.55 0.68
N CYS A 196 11.79 14.68 0.89
CA CYS A 196 11.30 15.79 1.68
C CYS A 196 11.68 17.10 0.99
N GLN A 197 10.70 17.84 0.48
CA GLN A 197 10.94 19.17 -0.07
C GLN A 197 9.81 20.12 0.31
N THR A 198 10.13 21.14 1.10
CA THR A 198 9.26 22.31 1.32
C THR A 198 9.37 23.28 0.15
N ASN A 199 8.30 24.04 -0.13
CA ASN A 199 8.25 24.96 -1.27
C ASN A 199 8.64 24.25 -2.57
N PHE A 200 8.19 23.00 -2.70
CA PHE A 200 8.48 22.12 -3.82
C PHE A 200 8.00 22.72 -5.13
N ILE A 201 6.76 23.22 -5.13
CA ILE A 201 6.19 24.04 -6.19
C ILE A 201 5.47 25.16 -5.47
N GLU A 202 6.05 26.37 -5.45
CA GLU A 202 5.44 27.53 -4.78
C GLU A 202 5.04 27.20 -3.33
N ASN A 203 3.74 27.20 -3.04
CA ASN A 203 3.14 26.97 -1.73
C ASN A 203 2.82 25.49 -1.42
N PHE A 204 3.41 24.55 -2.17
CA PHE A 204 3.24 23.12 -1.95
C PHE A 204 4.50 22.50 -1.34
N HIS A 205 4.30 21.61 -0.36
CA HIS A 205 5.35 20.81 0.27
C HIS A 205 5.11 19.33 -0.04
N LEU A 206 6.14 18.62 -0.50
CA LEU A 206 6.06 17.21 -0.90
C LEU A 206 6.91 16.35 0.04
N PHE A 207 6.26 15.35 0.64
CA PHE A 207 6.90 14.37 1.51
C PHE A 207 6.43 12.97 1.16
N PHE A 208 7.34 12.01 1.00
CA PHE A 208 6.95 10.61 0.82
C PHE A 208 8.06 9.65 1.22
N VAL A 209 7.68 8.42 1.53
CA VAL A 209 8.56 7.27 1.67
C VAL A 209 8.23 6.24 0.60
N CYS A 210 9.22 5.41 0.28
CA CYS A 210 9.14 4.29 -0.63
C CYS A 210 9.85 3.13 0.05
N ASP A 211 9.19 2.00 0.12
CA ASP A 211 9.72 0.76 0.68
C ASP A 211 9.95 -0.19 -0.49
N GLY A 212 11.22 -0.40 -0.80
CA GLY A 212 11.65 -1.18 -1.96
C GLY A 212 11.80 -2.65 -1.60
N HIS A 213 11.39 -3.53 -2.51
CA HIS A 213 11.52 -4.97 -2.31
C HIS A 213 11.95 -5.72 -3.57
N GLY A 214 12.40 -6.96 -3.35
CA GLY A 214 12.95 -7.81 -4.40
C GLY A 214 14.43 -7.53 -4.67
N GLN A 215 14.98 -8.16 -5.71
CA GLN A 215 16.41 -8.05 -6.00
C GLN A 215 16.84 -6.63 -6.35
N ASN A 216 15.99 -5.89 -7.07
CA ASN A 216 16.24 -4.53 -7.55
C ASN A 216 15.35 -3.47 -6.88
N GLY A 217 14.75 -3.75 -5.72
CA GLY A 217 13.81 -2.83 -5.08
C GLY A 217 14.42 -1.46 -4.77
N HIS A 218 15.69 -1.42 -4.35
CA HIS A 218 16.46 -0.17 -4.19
C HIS A 218 16.56 0.66 -5.49
N LEU A 219 16.60 0.02 -6.67
CA LEU A 219 16.60 0.74 -7.95
C LEU A 219 15.19 1.27 -8.29
N VAL A 220 14.14 0.51 -7.95
CA VAL A 220 12.75 0.92 -8.14
C VAL A 220 12.42 2.13 -7.25
N SER A 221 12.73 2.04 -5.95
CA SER A 221 12.47 3.10 -4.98
C SER A 221 13.26 4.37 -5.30
N ASN A 222 14.55 4.24 -5.66
CA ASN A 222 15.36 5.36 -6.14
C ASN A 222 14.83 5.99 -7.44
N PHE A 223 14.33 5.16 -8.37
CA PHE A 223 13.70 5.67 -9.58
C PHE A 223 12.47 6.52 -9.27
N ILE A 224 11.62 6.08 -8.32
CA ILE A 224 10.45 6.83 -7.86
C ILE A 224 10.89 8.16 -7.23
N GLN A 225 11.85 8.13 -6.31
CA GLN A 225 12.39 9.33 -5.64
C GLN A 225 12.86 10.38 -6.65
N THR A 226 13.54 9.94 -7.72
CA THR A 226 14.09 10.83 -8.75
C THR A 226 13.03 11.32 -9.73
N ASN A 227 12.06 10.49 -10.12
CA ASN A 227 11.18 10.79 -11.25
C ASN A 227 9.80 11.33 -10.85
N LEU A 228 9.25 10.94 -9.70
CA LEU A 228 7.94 11.40 -9.27
C LEU A 228 7.88 12.93 -9.10
N PRO A 229 8.84 13.59 -8.42
CA PRO A 229 8.84 15.05 -8.31
C PRO A 229 8.89 15.73 -9.68
N ASN A 230 9.76 15.26 -10.58
CA ASN A 230 9.87 15.77 -11.94
C ASN A 230 8.56 15.60 -12.74
N ASN A 231 7.86 14.48 -12.56
CA ASN A 231 6.57 14.25 -13.22
C ASN A 231 5.45 15.12 -12.66
N ILE A 232 5.48 15.50 -11.38
CA ILE A 232 4.54 16.47 -10.79
C ILE A 232 4.85 17.88 -11.31
N GLN A 233 6.12 18.27 -11.36
CA GLN A 233 6.54 19.59 -11.84
C GLN A 233 6.18 19.86 -13.31
N LYS A 234 6.24 18.83 -14.18
CA LYS A 234 5.80 18.95 -15.59
C LYS A 234 4.34 19.37 -15.73
N ASP A 235 3.50 18.99 -14.78
CA ASP A 235 2.07 19.31 -14.74
C ASP A 235 1.77 20.43 -13.71
N LYS A 236 2.76 21.27 -13.37
CA LYS A 236 2.64 22.38 -12.39
C LYS A 236 1.40 23.26 -12.63
N LEU A 237 1.07 23.59 -13.88
CA LEU A 237 -0.09 24.44 -14.18
C LEU A 237 -1.43 23.81 -13.79
N GLN A 238 -1.55 22.47 -13.92
CA GLN A 238 -2.74 21.72 -13.49
C GLN A 238 -2.81 21.66 -11.95
N LEU A 239 -1.66 21.54 -11.31
CA LEU A 239 -1.56 21.59 -9.86
C LEU A 239 -2.06 22.94 -9.30
N LEU A 240 -1.63 24.03 -9.93
CA LEU A 240 -2.03 25.40 -9.57
C LEU A 240 -3.50 25.70 -9.91
N SER A 241 -4.08 25.01 -10.90
CA SER A 241 -5.51 25.10 -11.22
C SER A 241 -6.40 24.18 -10.37
N HIS A 242 -5.88 23.69 -9.23
CA HIS A 242 -6.59 22.86 -8.25
C HIS A 242 -6.99 21.45 -8.72
N GLN A 243 -6.37 20.94 -9.80
CA GLN A 243 -6.57 19.55 -10.29
C GLN A 243 -5.56 18.58 -9.65
N ILE A 244 -5.39 18.69 -8.34
CA ILE A 244 -4.25 18.08 -7.63
C ILE A 244 -4.33 16.56 -7.64
N LYS A 245 -5.53 16.02 -7.44
CA LYS A 245 -5.76 14.57 -7.45
C LYS A 245 -5.42 13.97 -8.81
N GLU A 246 -5.92 14.57 -9.89
CA GLU A 246 -5.66 14.14 -11.26
C GLU A 246 -4.17 14.24 -11.61
N THR A 247 -3.51 15.35 -11.23
CA THR A 247 -2.07 15.53 -11.41
C THR A 247 -1.30 14.43 -10.66
N LEU A 248 -1.58 14.18 -9.38
CA LEU A 248 -0.91 13.13 -8.61
C LEU A 248 -1.14 11.73 -9.21
N GLN A 249 -2.38 11.39 -9.57
CA GLN A 249 -2.70 10.10 -10.20
C GLN A 249 -1.91 9.91 -11.50
N LYS A 250 -1.92 10.92 -12.38
CA LYS A 250 -1.20 10.91 -13.65
C LYS A 250 0.30 10.82 -13.46
N SER A 251 0.88 11.62 -12.56
CA SER A 251 2.33 11.60 -12.28
C SER A 251 2.79 10.27 -11.71
N ILE A 252 2.03 9.67 -10.78
CA ILE A 252 2.33 8.34 -10.21
C ILE A 252 2.20 7.26 -11.27
N GLN A 253 1.15 7.29 -12.09
CA GLN A 253 0.97 6.35 -13.20
C GLN A 253 2.11 6.44 -14.21
N ASN A 254 2.53 7.66 -14.58
CA ASN A 254 3.67 7.88 -15.48
C ASN A 254 4.97 7.33 -14.89
N THR A 255 5.21 7.54 -13.59
CA THR A 255 6.36 6.96 -12.88
C THR A 255 6.31 5.44 -12.90
N SER A 256 5.15 4.83 -12.63
CA SER A 256 4.96 3.38 -12.69
C SER A 256 5.20 2.80 -14.09
N ILE A 257 4.74 3.47 -15.14
CA ILE A 257 4.96 3.02 -16.52
C ILE A 257 6.44 3.11 -16.89
N ASN A 258 7.13 4.17 -16.46
CA ASN A 258 8.51 4.42 -16.84
C ASN A 258 9.50 3.55 -16.06
N VAL A 259 9.22 3.20 -14.79
CA VAL A 259 10.10 2.29 -14.03
C VAL A 259 10.10 0.89 -14.64
N ASN A 260 8.95 0.44 -15.15
CA ASN A 260 8.77 -0.84 -15.85
C ASN A 260 9.48 -0.90 -17.22
N LYS A 261 10.04 0.21 -17.71
CA LYS A 261 10.80 0.32 -18.96
C LYS A 261 12.31 0.48 -18.74
N GLN A 262 12.76 0.48 -17.49
CA GLN A 262 14.19 0.57 -17.19
C GLN A 262 14.92 -0.73 -17.58
N SER A 263 16.25 -0.65 -17.65
CA SER A 263 17.09 -1.80 -18.04
C SER A 263 17.19 -2.89 -16.97
N PHE A 264 16.88 -2.57 -15.70
CA PHE A 264 16.86 -3.52 -14.61
C PHE A 264 15.52 -4.26 -14.51
N ASP A 265 15.57 -5.49 -13.99
CA ASP A 265 14.37 -6.35 -13.90
C ASP A 265 13.41 -5.84 -12.81
N THR A 266 12.15 -5.63 -13.21
CA THR A 266 11.03 -5.24 -12.33
C THR A 266 9.94 -6.32 -12.28
N ASN A 267 10.19 -7.53 -12.81
CA ASN A 267 9.22 -8.62 -12.74
C ASN A 267 8.87 -9.02 -11.30
N PHE A 268 9.88 -9.07 -10.44
CA PHE A 268 9.81 -9.46 -9.01
C PHE A 268 10.48 -8.43 -8.11
N SER A 269 10.60 -7.19 -8.58
CA SER A 269 11.15 -6.08 -7.81
C SER A 269 10.19 -4.91 -7.92
N GLY A 270 9.92 -4.29 -6.79
CA GLY A 270 8.92 -3.26 -6.69
C GLY A 270 9.22 -2.31 -5.54
N SER A 271 8.30 -1.39 -5.35
CA SER A 271 8.32 -0.47 -4.22
C SER A 271 6.91 -0.01 -3.87
N THR A 272 6.68 0.24 -2.58
CA THR A 272 5.56 1.05 -2.13
C THR A 272 5.78 2.51 -2.53
N LEU A 273 4.73 3.33 -2.35
CA LEU A 273 4.80 4.78 -2.38
C LEU A 273 3.74 5.34 -1.42
N ASN A 274 4.15 5.99 -0.34
CA ASN A 274 3.24 6.60 0.61
C ASN A 274 3.70 8.02 0.94
N GLY A 275 2.80 9.00 0.87
CA GLY A 275 3.18 10.38 1.15
C GLY A 275 2.04 11.37 1.14
N ILE A 276 2.42 12.64 1.21
CA ILE A 276 1.53 13.80 1.19
C ILE A 276 2.06 14.89 0.27
N LEU A 277 1.11 15.59 -0.34
CA LEU A 277 1.31 16.93 -0.87
C LEU A 277 0.50 17.91 -0.02
N LEU A 278 1.20 18.76 0.74
CA LEU A 278 0.62 19.72 1.68
C LEU A 278 0.68 21.14 1.10
N GLN A 279 -0.43 21.85 1.12
CA GLN A 279 -0.53 23.26 0.78
C GLN A 279 -0.33 24.15 2.01
N GLU A 280 0.21 25.37 1.83
CA GLU A 280 0.33 26.37 2.91
C GLU A 280 -1.00 26.73 3.60
N ASN A 281 -2.15 26.54 2.94
CA ASN A 281 -3.47 26.73 3.55
C ASN A 281 -3.93 25.54 4.42
N GLY A 282 -3.08 24.52 4.59
CA GLY A 282 -3.33 23.35 5.40
C GLY A 282 -4.04 22.19 4.69
N LYS A 283 -4.34 22.31 3.39
CA LYS A 283 -4.94 21.21 2.63
C LYS A 283 -3.89 20.16 2.28
N ILE A 284 -4.15 18.91 2.67
CA ILE A 284 -3.32 17.73 2.41
C ILE A 284 -3.98 16.85 1.35
N HIS A 285 -3.19 16.41 0.38
CA HIS A 285 -3.52 15.29 -0.49
C HIS A 285 -2.58 14.13 -0.14
N SER A 286 -3.09 13.13 0.59
CA SER A 286 -2.29 11.94 0.93
C SER A 286 -2.50 10.87 -0.14
N PHE A 287 -1.41 10.32 -0.64
CA PHE A 287 -1.39 9.30 -1.68
C PHE A 287 -0.71 8.02 -1.17
N ASN A 288 -1.28 6.86 -1.52
CA ASN A 288 -0.75 5.56 -1.11
C ASN A 288 -0.79 4.53 -2.24
N VAL A 289 0.28 3.76 -2.37
CA VAL A 289 0.40 2.51 -3.13
C VAL A 289 1.23 1.55 -2.27
N GLY A 290 0.65 0.41 -1.88
CA GLY A 290 1.30 -0.52 -0.94
C GLY A 290 0.86 -0.33 0.51
N ASP A 291 1.72 -0.71 1.44
CA ASP A 291 1.46 -0.85 2.88
C ASP A 291 2.39 -0.04 3.80
N SER A 292 3.15 0.90 3.22
CA SER A 292 3.61 2.07 3.98
C SER A 292 2.42 2.96 4.36
N ARG A 293 2.54 3.74 5.45
CA ARG A 293 1.40 4.45 6.04
C ARG A 293 1.70 5.87 6.51
N THR A 294 0.72 6.76 6.32
CA THR A 294 0.68 8.13 6.85
C THR A 294 -0.35 8.27 7.98
N VAL A 295 0.05 8.85 9.11
CA VAL A 295 -0.78 9.07 10.31
C VAL A 295 -0.61 10.50 10.84
N ILE A 296 -1.71 11.18 11.16
CA ILE A 296 -1.75 12.43 11.93
C ILE A 296 -1.88 12.12 13.42
N GLY A 297 -1.10 12.80 14.25
CA GLY A 297 -1.32 12.90 15.70
C GLY A 297 -2.21 14.10 16.04
N LYS A 298 -3.43 13.82 16.49
CA LYS A 298 -4.41 14.84 16.92
C LYS A 298 -4.37 15.05 18.42
N TYR A 299 -4.22 16.29 18.87
CA TYR A 299 -4.39 16.64 20.27
C TYR A 299 -5.86 16.48 20.68
N ASN A 300 -6.12 15.75 21.76
CA ASN A 300 -7.49 15.39 22.16
C ASN A 300 -8.08 16.29 23.27
N GLY A 301 -7.40 17.38 23.64
CA GLY A 301 -7.89 18.37 24.63
C GLY A 301 -7.84 17.92 26.09
N TYR A 302 -7.64 16.63 26.39
CA TYR A 302 -7.62 16.10 27.76
C TYR A 302 -6.25 15.52 28.11
N GLY A 303 -5.43 16.34 28.80
CA GLY A 303 -4.07 16.00 29.20
C GLY A 303 -3.06 16.05 28.04
N SER A 304 -1.93 15.33 28.18
CA SER A 304 -0.87 15.23 27.15
C SER A 304 -1.13 14.13 26.11
N LYS A 305 -2.39 13.85 25.78
CA LYS A 305 -2.75 12.67 24.98
C LYS A 305 -3.05 13.05 23.53
N PHE A 306 -2.51 12.24 22.63
CA PHE A 306 -2.73 12.37 21.20
C PHE A 306 -3.53 11.16 20.69
N LYS A 307 -4.30 11.36 19.62
CA LYS A 307 -5.06 10.30 18.94
C LYS A 307 -4.62 10.17 17.49
N PRO A 308 -4.34 8.95 17.02
CA PRO A 308 -3.98 8.73 15.63
C PRO A 308 -5.18 8.95 14.72
N TYR A 309 -4.94 9.57 13.58
CA TYR A 309 -5.86 9.65 12.45
C TYR A 309 -5.12 9.26 11.19
N GLN A 310 -5.50 8.14 10.57
CA GLN A 310 -4.82 7.61 9.39
C GLN A 310 -5.18 8.45 8.15
N LEU A 311 -4.16 8.85 7.38
CA LEU A 311 -4.34 9.46 6.06
C LEU A 311 -4.14 8.49 4.91
N SER A 312 -3.80 7.24 5.21
CA SER A 312 -3.75 6.17 4.23
C SER A 312 -4.20 4.86 4.86
N ILE A 313 -4.72 3.97 4.03
CA ILE A 313 -5.04 2.59 4.42
C ILE A 313 -4.10 1.69 3.64
N ASP A 314 -3.42 0.78 4.35
CA ASP A 314 -2.53 -0.19 3.75
C ASP A 314 -3.27 -1.07 2.75
N HIS A 315 -2.68 -1.31 1.58
CA HIS A 315 -3.27 -2.15 0.54
C HIS A 315 -3.04 -3.65 0.82
N LYS A 316 -3.51 -4.12 1.99
CA LYS A 316 -3.40 -5.53 2.39
C LYS A 316 -4.46 -6.39 1.71
N LEU A 317 -4.14 -7.66 1.52
CA LEU A 317 -5.01 -8.65 0.87
C LEU A 317 -6.18 -9.14 1.72
N THR A 318 -6.25 -8.72 2.98
CA THR A 318 -7.42 -8.87 3.86
C THR A 318 -8.57 -7.94 3.47
N ILE A 319 -8.29 -6.90 2.68
CA ILE A 319 -9.32 -5.99 2.15
C ILE A 319 -10.03 -6.66 0.99
N LYS A 320 -11.33 -6.95 1.15
CA LYS A 320 -12.15 -7.66 0.15
C LYS A 320 -12.06 -7.06 -1.25
N LYS A 321 -12.11 -5.73 -1.40
CA LYS A 321 -11.99 -5.05 -2.71
C LYS A 321 -10.67 -5.39 -3.40
N GLU A 322 -9.57 -5.38 -2.66
CA GLU A 322 -8.24 -5.68 -3.18
C GLU A 322 -8.12 -7.18 -3.52
N GLN A 323 -8.61 -8.05 -2.64
CA GLN A 323 -8.65 -9.49 -2.86
C GLN A 323 -9.46 -9.86 -4.11
N TYR A 324 -10.65 -9.28 -4.29
CA TYR A 324 -11.49 -9.51 -5.45
C TYR A 324 -10.83 -9.06 -6.75
N ARG A 325 -10.10 -7.94 -6.74
CA ARG A 325 -9.34 -7.49 -7.92
C ARG A 325 -8.32 -8.54 -8.34
N VAL A 326 -7.51 -9.02 -7.39
CA VAL A 326 -6.50 -10.06 -7.66
C VAL A 326 -7.12 -11.34 -8.20
N ILE A 327 -8.17 -11.85 -7.55
CA ILE A 327 -8.85 -13.09 -7.97
C ILE A 327 -9.50 -12.92 -9.36
N SER A 328 -10.15 -11.79 -9.61
CA SER A 328 -10.82 -11.52 -10.90
C SER A 328 -9.81 -11.34 -12.04
N SER A 329 -8.57 -10.98 -11.74
CA SER A 329 -7.46 -10.89 -12.68
C SER A 329 -6.70 -12.22 -12.86
N GLY A 330 -7.20 -13.33 -12.31
CA GLY A 330 -6.58 -14.66 -12.45
C GLY A 330 -5.46 -14.96 -11.44
N GLY A 331 -5.24 -14.07 -10.47
CA GLY A 331 -4.36 -14.32 -9.34
C GLY A 331 -5.01 -15.21 -8.28
N LYS A 332 -4.18 -15.75 -7.39
CA LYS A 332 -4.58 -16.45 -6.17
C LYS A 332 -4.13 -15.63 -4.97
N VAL A 333 -4.98 -15.56 -3.95
CA VAL A 333 -4.65 -14.93 -2.66
C VAL A 333 -4.62 -16.00 -1.58
N ASP A 334 -3.47 -16.20 -0.95
CA ASP A 334 -3.27 -17.27 0.03
C ASP A 334 -2.11 -16.98 0.97
N THR A 335 -2.06 -17.63 2.13
CA THR A 335 -0.90 -17.59 3.03
C THR A 335 0.10 -18.70 2.68
N PHE A 336 1.26 -18.71 3.33
CA PHE A 336 2.04 -19.94 3.43
C PHE A 336 1.39 -20.90 4.42
N TYR A 337 1.80 -22.17 4.38
CA TYR A 337 1.37 -23.19 5.32
C TYR A 337 2.58 -23.91 5.90
N ASP A 338 2.56 -24.17 7.20
CA ASP A 338 3.57 -25.00 7.88
C ASP A 338 3.39 -26.48 7.52
N GLN A 339 4.28 -27.34 8.06
CA GLN A 339 4.21 -28.79 7.84
C GLN A 339 2.92 -29.43 8.39
N ASN A 340 2.24 -28.76 9.32
CA ASN A 340 0.99 -29.19 9.92
C ASN A 340 -0.24 -28.61 9.21
N GLY A 341 -0.07 -27.82 8.15
CA GLY A 341 -1.15 -27.17 7.42
C GLY A 341 -1.70 -25.90 8.08
N ASN A 342 -1.00 -25.32 9.06
CA ASN A 342 -1.38 -24.04 9.66
C ASN A 342 -0.88 -22.88 8.80
N SER A 343 -1.71 -21.86 8.62
CA SER A 343 -1.31 -20.63 7.92
C SER A 343 -0.14 -19.93 8.63
N ILE A 344 0.91 -19.59 7.86
CA ILE A 344 2.04 -18.78 8.33
C ILE A 344 2.09 -17.46 7.56
N GLY A 345 2.26 -16.37 8.31
CA GLY A 345 2.51 -15.05 7.77
C GLY A 345 1.28 -14.42 7.09
N PRO A 346 1.47 -13.25 6.44
CA PRO A 346 0.37 -12.54 5.81
C PRO A 346 -0.12 -13.27 4.54
N MET A 347 -1.35 -12.93 4.14
CA MET A 347 -1.85 -13.28 2.80
C MET A 347 -0.94 -12.67 1.74
N ARG A 348 -0.75 -13.40 0.64
CA ARG A 348 0.14 -13.02 -0.47
C ARG A 348 -0.55 -13.25 -1.81
N VAL A 349 -0.10 -12.51 -2.83
CA VAL A 349 -0.50 -12.68 -4.23
C VAL A 349 0.37 -13.75 -4.90
N TRP A 350 -0.29 -14.72 -5.54
CA TRP A 350 0.32 -15.83 -6.24
C TRP A 350 -0.23 -15.95 -7.65
N VAL A 351 0.61 -16.38 -8.60
CA VAL A 351 0.14 -16.95 -9.86
C VAL A 351 -0.53 -18.30 -9.53
N ASN A 352 -1.66 -18.57 -10.17
CA ASN A 352 -2.42 -19.79 -9.89
C ASN A 352 -1.57 -21.05 -10.16
N GLY A 353 -1.61 -22.01 -9.23
CA GLY A 353 -0.80 -23.24 -9.30
C GLY A 353 0.70 -23.07 -9.03
N THR A 354 1.16 -21.89 -8.60
CA THR A 354 2.58 -21.62 -8.30
C THR A 354 2.77 -21.02 -6.90
N GLN A 355 4.03 -20.88 -6.49
CA GLN A 355 4.45 -20.17 -5.27
C GLN A 355 5.29 -18.92 -5.60
N TYR A 356 4.92 -18.19 -6.66
CA TYR A 356 5.47 -16.86 -6.98
C TYR A 356 4.34 -15.93 -7.46
N PRO A 357 4.49 -14.59 -7.37
CA PRO A 357 5.63 -13.87 -6.80
C PRO A 357 5.66 -13.89 -5.26
N GLY A 358 4.52 -14.10 -4.60
CA GLY A 358 4.44 -14.11 -3.14
C GLY A 358 4.46 -12.72 -2.51
N LEU A 359 3.90 -11.73 -3.19
CA LEU A 359 3.85 -10.35 -2.72
C LEU A 359 2.80 -10.18 -1.60
N ALA A 360 3.18 -9.62 -0.46
CA ALA A 360 2.31 -9.48 0.74
C ALA A 360 1.34 -8.27 0.68
N MET A 361 1.44 -7.48 -0.39
CA MET A 361 0.60 -6.31 -0.66
C MET A 361 -0.12 -6.45 -2.00
N SER A 362 -1.23 -5.74 -2.14
CA SER A 362 -2.09 -5.79 -3.33
C SER A 362 -1.87 -4.64 -4.31
N ARG A 363 -0.99 -3.70 -3.95
CA ARG A 363 -0.60 -2.56 -4.79
C ARG A 363 0.89 -2.27 -4.65
N SER A 364 1.56 -1.97 -5.76
CA SER A 364 2.98 -1.58 -5.80
C SER A 364 3.34 -0.95 -7.14
N LEU A 365 4.43 -0.18 -7.18
CA LEU A 365 5.12 0.17 -8.42
C LEU A 365 6.17 -0.91 -8.70
N GLY A 366 6.42 -1.25 -9.97
CA GLY A 366 7.22 -2.43 -10.33
C GLY A 366 6.38 -3.72 -10.30
N ASP A 367 6.94 -4.83 -9.83
CA ASP A 367 6.29 -6.14 -9.71
C ASP A 367 5.48 -6.56 -10.94
N GLN A 368 6.06 -6.47 -12.14
CA GLN A 368 5.31 -6.66 -13.39
C GLN A 368 4.55 -7.99 -13.46
N VAL A 369 5.11 -9.06 -12.86
CA VAL A 369 4.43 -10.37 -12.77
C VAL A 369 3.20 -10.27 -11.88
N ALA A 370 3.31 -9.65 -10.70
CA ALA A 370 2.18 -9.47 -9.80
C ALA A 370 1.11 -8.54 -10.41
N GLN A 371 1.53 -7.50 -11.14
CA GLN A 371 0.63 -6.60 -11.86
C GLN A 371 -0.20 -7.32 -12.92
N SER A 372 0.38 -8.33 -13.58
CA SER A 372 -0.35 -9.15 -14.58
C SER A 372 -1.50 -9.97 -13.99
N ILE A 373 -1.53 -10.14 -12.65
CA ILE A 373 -2.54 -10.92 -11.93
C ILE A 373 -3.29 -10.08 -10.87
N GLY A 374 -3.35 -8.76 -11.07
CA GLY A 374 -4.26 -7.87 -10.35
C GLY A 374 -3.65 -7.04 -9.22
N VAL A 375 -2.33 -7.09 -9.01
CA VAL A 375 -1.65 -6.03 -8.24
C VAL A 375 -1.75 -4.71 -9.01
N SER A 376 -2.08 -3.62 -8.33
CA SER A 376 -2.32 -2.33 -8.98
C SER A 376 -1.26 -1.30 -8.60
N SER A 377 -0.83 -0.47 -9.55
CA SER A 377 -0.02 0.73 -9.25
C SER A 377 -0.86 2.00 -9.11
N VAL A 378 -2.20 1.89 -9.16
CA VAL A 378 -3.10 3.04 -9.03
C VAL A 378 -3.13 3.49 -7.57
N PRO A 379 -2.80 4.76 -7.27
CA PRO A 379 -2.82 5.25 -5.91
C PRO A 379 -4.23 5.50 -5.41
N ASP A 380 -4.47 5.20 -4.14
CA ASP A 380 -5.55 5.82 -3.40
C ASP A 380 -5.09 7.20 -2.95
N ILE A 381 -5.92 8.22 -3.21
CA ILE A 381 -5.65 9.62 -2.85
C ILE A 381 -6.83 10.15 -2.05
N ILE A 382 -6.54 10.63 -0.85
CA ILE A 382 -7.52 11.29 0.01
C ILE A 382 -7.16 12.76 0.23
N GLU A 383 -8.18 13.58 0.42
CA GLU A 383 -8.04 14.98 0.80
C GLU A 383 -8.33 15.13 2.29
N TYR A 384 -7.54 15.97 2.95
CA TYR A 384 -7.68 16.25 4.37
C TYR A 384 -7.34 17.71 4.65
N GLN A 385 -8.17 18.42 5.40
CA GLN A 385 -7.89 19.80 5.82
C GLN A 385 -7.32 19.78 7.24
N LEU A 386 -6.11 20.33 7.42
CA LEU A 386 -5.53 20.51 8.75
C LEU A 386 -6.45 21.39 9.61
N GLY A 387 -6.65 20.95 10.85
CA GLY A 387 -7.31 21.70 11.90
C GLY A 387 -6.35 22.04 13.04
N LEU A 388 -6.79 22.90 13.95
CA LEU A 388 -5.98 23.38 15.08
C LEU A 388 -5.46 22.25 15.99
N ASN A 389 -6.16 21.12 16.05
CA ASN A 389 -5.76 19.97 16.87
C ASN A 389 -4.75 19.05 16.18
N ASP A 390 -4.46 19.24 14.90
CA ASP A 390 -3.50 18.41 14.17
C ASP A 390 -2.09 18.91 14.47
N LYS A 391 -1.29 18.10 15.17
CA LYS A 391 -0.02 18.56 15.75
C LYS A 391 1.20 18.00 15.04
N PHE A 392 1.12 16.80 14.50
CA PHE A 392 2.22 16.21 13.76
C PHE A 392 1.73 15.14 12.79
N ILE A 393 2.56 14.86 11.79
CA ILE A 393 2.35 13.83 10.77
C ILE A 393 3.52 12.86 10.83
N ILE A 394 3.24 11.56 10.71
CA ILE A 394 4.22 10.50 10.51
C ILE A 394 3.94 9.84 9.17
N ILE A 395 4.97 9.70 8.34
CA ILE A 395 4.95 8.93 7.08
C ILE A 395 6.04 7.87 7.21
N ALA A 396 5.73 6.59 7.16
CA ALA A 396 6.73 5.54 7.39
C ALA A 396 6.50 4.25 6.60
N SER A 397 7.58 3.51 6.35
CA SER A 397 7.58 2.14 5.80
C SER A 397 7.08 1.12 6.82
N ASP A 398 6.85 -0.12 6.39
CA ASP A 398 6.37 -1.17 7.29
C ASP A 398 7.42 -1.58 8.33
N GLY A 399 8.70 -1.25 8.13
CA GLY A 399 9.74 -1.31 9.15
C GLY A 399 9.37 -0.61 10.46
N VAL A 400 8.44 0.36 10.43
CA VAL A 400 7.78 0.90 11.63
C VAL A 400 6.46 0.17 11.92
N TRP A 401 5.57 0.08 10.92
CA TRP A 401 4.16 -0.29 11.12
C TRP A 401 3.89 -1.78 11.30
N GLU A 402 4.83 -2.66 10.98
CA GLU A 402 4.69 -4.11 11.14
C GLU A 402 4.50 -4.48 12.62
N PHE A 403 5.24 -3.81 13.51
CA PHE A 403 5.20 -4.10 14.95
C PHE A 403 4.69 -2.97 15.82
N LEU A 404 4.53 -1.75 15.30
CA LEU A 404 4.05 -0.61 16.09
C LEU A 404 2.69 -0.15 15.60
N ASP A 405 1.69 -0.33 16.45
CA ASP A 405 0.36 0.22 16.22
C ASP A 405 0.38 1.75 16.20
N ASN A 406 -0.57 2.34 15.46
CA ASN A 406 -0.69 3.79 15.27
C ASN A 406 -0.68 4.58 16.58
N GLN A 407 -1.37 4.08 17.63
CA GLN A 407 -1.42 4.77 18.92
C GLN A 407 -0.06 4.77 19.63
N ILE A 408 0.74 3.70 19.51
CA ILE A 408 2.07 3.61 20.13
C ILE A 408 2.99 4.64 19.49
N VAL A 409 3.01 4.71 18.15
CA VAL A 409 3.83 5.69 17.42
C VAL A 409 3.39 7.12 17.79
N VAL A 410 2.09 7.40 17.79
CA VAL A 410 1.56 8.72 18.18
C VAL A 410 1.89 9.09 19.63
N ASP A 411 1.88 8.13 20.57
CA ASP A 411 2.25 8.38 21.96
C ASP A 411 3.75 8.68 22.10
N ILE A 412 4.61 7.96 21.36
CA ILE A 412 6.05 8.23 21.29
C ILE A 412 6.27 9.65 20.79
N ILE A 413 5.75 9.99 19.60
CA ILE A 413 5.97 11.31 19.00
C ILE A 413 5.35 12.42 19.84
N GLY A 414 4.15 12.21 20.38
CA GLY A 414 3.44 13.17 21.21
C GLY A 414 4.21 13.63 22.44
N LYS A 415 4.93 12.70 23.12
CA LYS A 415 5.79 13.01 24.27
C LYS A 415 6.85 14.07 23.92
N TYR A 416 7.45 13.96 22.74
CA TYR A 416 8.53 14.83 22.29
C TYR A 416 8.03 16.09 21.59
N TYR A 417 6.85 16.04 20.96
CA TYR A 417 6.18 17.22 20.39
C TYR A 417 5.97 18.31 21.46
N GLN A 418 5.52 17.93 22.65
CA GLN A 418 5.32 18.86 23.76
C GLN A 418 6.61 19.55 24.23
N GLN A 419 7.76 18.95 23.95
CA GLN A 419 9.08 19.46 24.30
C GLN A 419 9.75 20.19 23.13
N ASN A 420 9.05 20.29 21.98
CA ASN A 420 9.60 20.76 20.71
C ASN A 420 10.90 20.04 20.29
N ASN A 421 11.02 18.75 20.63
CA ASN A 421 12.23 17.95 20.47
C ASN A 421 12.05 16.87 19.40
N ILE A 422 11.98 17.28 18.13
CA ILE A 422 11.73 16.36 17.01
C ILE A 422 12.89 15.36 16.83
N GLU A 423 14.11 15.77 17.18
CA GLU A 423 15.32 14.95 17.13
C GLU A 423 15.18 13.77 18.10
N GLY A 424 14.80 14.04 19.35
CA GLY A 424 14.50 13.01 20.35
C GLY A 424 13.32 12.11 19.96
N ALA A 425 12.30 12.67 19.30
CA ALA A 425 11.18 11.88 18.76
C ALA A 425 11.67 10.86 17.72
N SER A 426 12.57 11.30 16.82
CA SER A 426 13.14 10.46 15.78
C SER A 426 14.07 9.38 16.34
N GLU A 427 14.90 9.70 17.34
CA GLU A 427 15.76 8.70 17.99
C GLU A 427 14.93 7.63 18.68
N GLU A 428 13.91 8.05 19.42
CA GLU A 428 13.08 7.11 20.17
C GLU A 428 12.25 6.21 19.24
N LEU A 429 11.66 6.77 18.17
CA LEU A 429 10.92 5.96 17.20
C LEU A 429 11.82 4.92 16.52
N MET A 430 13.00 5.34 16.05
CA MET A 430 13.98 4.43 15.44
C MET A 430 14.41 3.33 16.42
N ARG A 431 14.74 3.70 17.66
CA ARG A 431 15.17 2.77 18.70
C ARG A 431 14.09 1.74 19.01
N VAL A 432 12.84 2.17 19.17
CA VAL A 432 11.72 1.28 19.50
C VAL A 432 11.37 0.37 18.33
N ALA A 433 11.27 0.92 17.10
CA ALA A 433 11.00 0.13 15.90
C ALA A 433 12.07 -0.95 15.69
N TYR A 434 13.35 -0.56 15.68
CA TYR A 434 14.45 -1.52 15.55
C TYR A 434 14.45 -2.56 16.67
N ARG A 435 14.14 -2.16 17.91
CA ARG A 435 14.06 -3.12 19.02
C ARG A 435 12.99 -4.17 18.77
N MET A 436 11.83 -3.82 18.19
CA MET A 436 10.76 -4.77 17.90
C MET A 436 11.24 -5.87 16.95
N TRP A 437 11.96 -5.49 15.90
CA TRP A 437 12.57 -6.43 14.96
C TRP A 437 13.62 -7.36 15.59
N THR A 438 14.17 -7.02 16.77
CA THR A 438 15.20 -7.83 17.47
C THR A 438 14.66 -8.63 18.66
N ILE A 439 13.36 -8.52 18.98
CA ILE A 439 12.78 -9.24 20.12
C ILE A 439 12.69 -10.73 19.83
N ASP A 440 12.28 -11.04 18.60
CA ASP A 440 12.31 -12.38 18.08
C ASP A 440 13.69 -12.56 17.41
N ASP A 441 14.37 -13.67 17.70
CA ASP A 441 15.69 -14.02 17.13
C ASP A 441 15.58 -14.40 15.64
N ASP A 442 14.61 -13.76 14.97
CA ASP A 442 14.34 -13.92 13.57
C ASP A 442 15.53 -13.34 12.81
N SER A 443 16.01 -14.13 11.88
CA SER A 443 17.17 -13.81 11.04
C SER A 443 16.99 -12.56 10.16
N VAL A 444 15.88 -11.82 10.27
CA VAL A 444 15.50 -10.71 9.38
C VAL A 444 15.02 -9.51 10.18
N ILE A 445 15.73 -8.39 10.01
CA ILE A 445 15.34 -7.04 10.39
C ILE A 445 15.07 -6.29 9.09
N ASP A 446 13.93 -5.64 8.96
CA ASP A 446 13.64 -4.87 7.76
C ASP A 446 14.35 -3.51 7.73
N ASP A 447 14.34 -2.86 6.56
CA ASP A 447 14.67 -1.44 6.48
C ASP A 447 13.63 -0.63 7.26
N ILE A 448 14.07 0.41 7.97
CA ILE A 448 13.18 1.24 8.80
C ILE A 448 13.32 2.68 8.33
N THR A 449 12.26 3.23 7.74
CA THR A 449 12.27 4.60 7.23
C THR A 449 11.03 5.35 7.65
N PHE A 450 11.21 6.60 8.08
CA PHE A 450 10.11 7.47 8.43
C PHE A 450 10.45 8.95 8.25
N ILE A 451 9.41 9.75 8.11
CA ILE A 451 9.40 11.21 8.16
C ILE A 451 8.46 11.62 9.29
N ILE A 452 8.93 12.48 10.19
CA ILE A 452 8.13 13.11 11.23
C ILE A 452 8.04 14.60 10.89
N ILE A 453 6.83 15.14 10.89
CA ILE A 453 6.55 16.55 10.60
C ILE A 453 5.78 17.14 11.77
N PHE A 454 6.36 18.09 12.50
CA PHE A 454 5.68 18.89 13.50
C PHE A 454 4.99 20.08 12.82
N ILE A 455 3.72 20.24 13.14
CA ILE A 455 2.89 21.36 12.73
C ILE A 455 2.81 22.30 13.92
N GLN A 456 3.40 23.48 13.77
CA GLN A 456 3.40 24.53 14.79
C GLN A 456 2.49 25.64 14.29
N ASN A 457 1.26 25.67 14.79
CA ASN A 457 0.32 26.75 14.46
C ASN A 457 0.94 28.07 14.93
N GLN A 458 0.86 29.09 14.06
CA GLN A 458 1.29 30.45 14.40
C GLN A 458 0.30 31.14 15.33
#